data_AF-A0A916AD60-F1
#
_entry.id   AF-A0A916AD60-F1
#
_cell.length_a   1.000
_cell.length_b   1.000
_cell.length_c   1.000
_cell.angle_alpha   90.00
_cell.angle_beta   90.00
_cell.angle_gamma   90.00
#
_symmetry.space_group_name_H-M   'P 1'
#
loop_
_entity.id
_entity.type
_entity.pdbx_description
1 polymer ?
#
loop_
_entity_poly.entity_id
_entity_poly.type
_entity_poly.pdbx_seq_one_letter_code
_entity_poly.pdbx_strand_id
1 'polypeptide(L)'
;MLFATTAPGQFRFDFVRRAPRAAAGWLKREEAIMGTAIAVELWAEDAQEGAAAIAAVMDEMHRIDRAMSPHKTTSELSRINREAALGPVPLSAEMFGLVERALGFSRLSNGAFDISYAAVGRLYDYRRRVRPTEPALQAARECVGWQHLELDTREHTLRFARPGMCIDLGGFAKGHAVDRATRLLRQRGIEHAMVSAGGDSRVIGDRRGRPWSVAIRDPRRAGETVAVLPLEDVSISTSGDYERYFEEAGERHHHLIDPASGRSPRGVHSVTILAPDGLTSEALSKTVFVLGAERGLALVETLTDIDAVVVDAAGAMHVSSGLLHGVQTAAP
;
A
#
# COMPACT_ATOMS: atom_id res chain seq x y z
N MET A 1 4.49 -16.91 84.12
CA MET A 1 4.91 -18.29 84.45
C MET A 1 5.43 -18.92 83.17
N LEU A 2 6.67 -19.40 83.15
CA LEU A 2 7.28 -20.19 82.05
C LEU A 2 6.45 -21.49 81.83
N PHE A 3 6.35 -22.14 80.66
CA PHE A 3 7.36 -22.55 79.69
C PHE A 3 6.78 -22.81 78.27
N ALA A 4 7.66 -22.55 77.28
CA ALA A 4 7.88 -23.13 75.94
C ALA A 4 6.80 -23.96 75.21
N THR A 5 6.55 -23.61 73.94
CA THR A 5 6.45 -24.55 72.81
C THR A 5 6.94 -23.90 71.51
N THR A 6 7.52 -24.74 70.68
CA THR A 6 8.28 -24.55 69.44
C THR A 6 7.54 -23.79 68.33
N ALA A 7 8.30 -22.99 67.56
CA ALA A 7 7.84 -22.06 66.54
C ALA A 7 7.00 -22.68 65.40
N PRO A 8 5.85 -22.07 65.03
CA PRO A 8 5.14 -22.40 63.79
C PRO A 8 5.44 -21.41 62.65
N GLY A 9 5.72 -21.99 61.49
CA GLY A 9 5.48 -21.49 60.13
C GLY A 9 5.42 -19.97 59.89
N GLN A 10 6.54 -19.40 59.43
CA GLN A 10 6.49 -18.17 58.63
C GLN A 10 5.97 -18.50 57.23
N PHE A 11 4.66 -18.30 57.02
CA PHE A 11 4.12 -18.12 55.68
C PHE A 11 4.62 -16.77 55.15
N ARG A 12 5.67 -16.80 54.32
CA ARG A 12 6.02 -15.65 53.47
C ARG A 12 4.98 -15.57 52.36
N PHE A 13 4.08 -14.60 52.47
CA PHE A 13 3.29 -14.15 51.33
C PHE A 13 4.20 -13.27 50.47
N ASP A 14 4.79 -13.85 49.44
CA ASP A 14 5.41 -13.08 48.36
C ASP A 14 4.30 -12.37 47.59
N PHE A 15 3.95 -11.17 48.02
CA PHE A 15 3.26 -10.21 47.17
C PHE A 15 4.24 -9.79 46.08
N VAL A 16 4.27 -10.55 44.98
CA VAL A 16 4.74 -10.01 43.71
C VAL A 16 3.83 -8.83 43.41
N ARG A 17 4.29 -7.61 43.71
CA ARG A 17 3.71 -6.39 43.16
C ARG A 17 3.82 -6.52 41.65
N ARG A 18 2.75 -7.02 41.01
CA ARG A 18 2.56 -6.77 39.58
C ARG A 18 2.62 -5.26 39.43
N ALA A 19 3.60 -4.78 38.66
CA ALA A 19 3.60 -3.40 38.22
C ALA A 19 2.19 -3.08 37.69
N PRO A 20 1.61 -1.91 38.00
CA PRO A 20 0.30 -1.56 37.48
C PRO A 20 0.36 -1.72 35.96
N ARG A 21 -0.46 -2.62 35.41
CA ARG A 21 -0.61 -2.76 33.96
C ARG A 21 -0.88 -1.37 33.41
N ALA A 22 -0.06 -0.94 32.45
CA ALA A 22 -0.31 0.33 31.80
C ALA A 22 -1.71 0.26 31.17
N ALA A 23 -2.54 1.27 31.45
CA ALA A 23 -3.97 1.22 31.18
C ALA A 23 -4.26 0.96 29.69
N ALA A 24 -5.33 0.19 29.43
CA ALA A 24 -5.84 -0.05 28.10
C ALA A 24 -6.15 1.26 27.37
N GLY A 25 -5.86 1.33 26.08
CA GLY A 25 -6.02 2.58 25.33
C GLY A 25 -5.65 2.50 23.86
N TRP A 26 -6.02 3.57 23.15
CA TRP A 26 -5.56 3.83 21.79
C TRP A 26 -4.12 4.39 21.84
N LEU A 27 -3.26 3.77 21.04
CA LEU A 27 -1.88 4.18 20.84
C LEU A 27 -1.72 4.56 19.38
N LYS A 28 -0.97 5.64 19.12
CA LYS A 28 -0.66 6.08 17.77
C LYS A 28 0.82 6.44 17.65
N ARG A 29 1.44 6.07 16.54
CA ARG A 29 2.77 6.54 16.14
C ARG A 29 2.78 6.83 14.65
N GLU A 30 3.55 7.85 14.28
CA GLU A 30 3.76 8.24 12.89
C GLU A 30 5.25 8.46 12.64
N GLU A 31 5.74 8.00 11.49
CA GLU A 31 7.12 8.19 11.04
C GLU A 31 7.19 8.43 9.53
N ALA A 32 8.21 9.18 9.10
CA ALA A 32 8.52 9.33 7.68
C ALA A 32 9.40 8.16 7.20
N ILE A 33 8.82 7.22 6.44
CA ILE A 33 9.48 6.03 5.90
C ILE A 33 8.98 5.81 4.46
N MET A 34 9.78 5.22 3.57
CA MET A 34 9.39 4.94 2.17
C MET A 34 8.97 6.20 1.39
N GLY A 35 9.47 7.38 1.80
CA GLY A 35 9.13 8.66 1.17
C GLY A 35 7.71 9.17 1.49
N THR A 36 7.04 8.63 2.51
CA THR A 36 5.71 9.05 2.95
C THR A 36 5.58 9.00 4.48
N ALA A 37 4.50 9.55 5.03
CA ALA A 37 4.09 9.28 6.41
C ALA A 37 3.53 7.85 6.51
N ILE A 38 4.09 7.07 7.43
CA ILE A 38 3.56 5.80 7.91
C ILE A 38 2.91 6.06 9.25
N ALA A 39 1.65 5.71 9.40
CA ALA A 39 0.93 5.82 10.67
C ALA A 39 0.39 4.47 11.11
N VAL A 40 0.51 4.19 12.40
CA VAL A 40 -0.09 3.03 13.06
C VAL A 40 -0.92 3.54 14.22
N GLU A 41 -2.20 3.22 14.21
CA GLU A 41 -3.11 3.42 15.34
C GLU A 41 -3.63 2.05 15.77
N LEU A 42 -3.56 1.71 17.05
CA LEU A 42 -4.08 0.45 17.57
C LEU A 42 -4.67 0.59 18.96
N TRP A 43 -5.60 -0.30 19.30
CA TRP A 43 -6.03 -0.52 20.67
C TRP A 43 -5.18 -1.61 21.31
N ALA A 44 -4.75 -1.39 22.54
CA ALA A 44 -4.12 -2.43 23.36
C ALA A 44 -4.71 -2.44 24.76
N GLU A 45 -4.91 -3.63 25.31
CA GLU A 45 -5.31 -3.82 26.73
C GLU A 45 -4.14 -3.58 27.70
N ASP A 46 -2.91 -3.64 27.18
CA ASP A 46 -1.68 -3.30 27.88
C ASP A 46 -0.85 -2.33 27.02
N ALA A 47 -0.60 -1.12 27.52
CA ALA A 47 0.06 -0.09 26.71
C ALA A 47 1.52 -0.43 26.36
N GLN A 48 2.19 -1.27 27.16
CA GLN A 48 3.58 -1.68 26.90
C GLN A 48 3.63 -2.69 25.76
N GLU A 49 2.71 -3.66 25.75
CA GLU A 49 2.55 -4.61 24.64
C GLU A 49 2.16 -3.87 23.35
N GLY A 50 1.23 -2.91 23.44
CA GLY A 50 0.84 -2.08 22.30
C GLY A 50 1.99 -1.23 21.73
N ALA A 51 2.80 -0.61 22.60
CA ALA A 51 3.98 0.14 22.18
C ALA A 51 5.04 -0.78 21.51
N ALA A 52 5.23 -1.99 22.02
CA ALA A 52 6.12 -2.98 21.41
C ALA A 52 5.59 -3.47 20.05
N ALA A 53 4.28 -3.63 19.90
CA ALA A 53 3.66 -3.96 18.62
C ALA A 53 3.86 -2.86 17.58
N ILE A 54 3.66 -1.59 17.96
CA ILE A 54 3.94 -0.43 17.10
C ILE A 54 5.42 -0.40 16.69
N ALA A 55 6.35 -0.58 17.64
CA ALA A 55 7.78 -0.58 17.34
C ALA A 55 8.14 -1.66 16.31
N ALA A 56 7.61 -2.87 16.47
CA ALA A 56 7.83 -3.97 15.54
C ALA A 56 7.25 -3.69 14.14
N VAL A 57 6.12 -2.97 14.04
CA VAL A 57 5.61 -2.49 12.74
C VAL A 57 6.58 -1.50 12.10
N MET A 58 7.06 -0.50 12.86
CA MET A 58 7.99 0.49 12.32
C MET A 58 9.30 -0.15 11.87
N ASP A 59 9.82 -1.12 12.61
CA ASP A 59 11.02 -1.89 12.23
C ASP A 59 10.82 -2.66 10.92
N GLU A 60 9.65 -3.28 10.73
CA GLU A 60 9.32 -4.00 9.49
C GLU A 60 9.17 -3.02 8.30
N MET A 61 8.55 -1.86 8.52
CA MET A 61 8.45 -0.80 7.51
C MET A 61 9.84 -0.31 7.07
N HIS A 62 10.74 -0.07 8.02
CA HIS A 62 12.13 0.29 7.74
C HIS A 62 12.89 -0.84 7.03
N ARG A 63 12.66 -2.12 7.37
CA ARG A 63 13.27 -3.27 6.67
C ARG A 63 12.84 -3.33 5.22
N ILE A 64 11.54 -3.19 4.95
CA ILE A 64 10.99 -3.20 3.60
C ILE A 64 11.52 -2.01 2.80
N ASP A 65 11.58 -0.81 3.39
CA ASP A 65 12.18 0.36 2.77
C ASP A 65 13.67 0.16 2.43
N ARG A 66 14.43 -0.56 3.26
CA ARG A 66 15.82 -0.92 2.94
C ARG A 66 15.92 -1.89 1.76
N ALA A 67 15.02 -2.87 1.68
CA ALA A 67 15.05 -3.91 0.66
C ALA A 67 14.49 -3.46 -0.70
N MET A 68 13.47 -2.60 -0.71
CA MET A 68 12.65 -2.34 -1.91
C MET A 68 12.69 -0.89 -2.39
N SER A 69 13.46 0.00 -1.74
CA SER A 69 13.53 1.40 -2.17
C SER A 69 14.34 1.56 -3.47
N PRO A 70 13.81 2.27 -4.48
CA PRO A 70 14.57 2.57 -5.70
C PRO A 70 15.68 3.61 -5.46
N HIS A 71 15.65 4.30 -4.31
CA HIS A 71 16.61 5.36 -3.95
C HIS A 71 17.82 4.84 -3.17
N LYS A 72 17.76 3.61 -2.65
CA LYS A 72 18.86 3.00 -1.91
C LYS A 72 19.65 2.10 -2.84
N THR A 73 20.87 2.47 -3.17
CA THR A 73 21.72 1.72 -4.11
C THR A 73 21.99 0.28 -3.68
N THR A 74 21.94 0.00 -2.38
CA THR A 74 22.11 -1.34 -1.78
C THR A 74 20.82 -2.15 -1.70
N SER A 75 19.67 -1.60 -2.07
CA SER A 75 18.40 -2.33 -2.05
C SER A 75 18.40 -3.47 -3.06
N GLU A 76 17.60 -4.50 -2.77
CA GLU A 76 17.41 -5.61 -3.69
C GLU A 76 16.80 -5.12 -5.02
N LEU A 77 15.83 -4.21 -4.97
CA LEU A 77 15.24 -3.59 -6.16
C LEU A 77 16.30 -2.88 -7.03
N SER A 78 17.15 -2.06 -6.42
CA SER A 78 18.21 -1.36 -7.14
C SER A 78 19.27 -2.32 -7.70
N ARG A 79 19.54 -3.45 -7.03
CA ARG A 79 20.40 -4.51 -7.56
C ARG A 79 19.80 -5.18 -8.80
N ILE A 80 18.54 -5.57 -8.73
CA ILE A 80 17.79 -6.15 -9.87
C ILE A 80 17.88 -5.22 -11.08
N ASN A 81 17.59 -3.93 -10.90
CA ASN A 81 17.61 -2.95 -11.99
C ASN A 81 18.99 -2.73 -12.63
N ARG A 82 20.09 -3.05 -11.93
CA ARG A 82 21.44 -2.99 -12.50
C ARG A 82 21.83 -4.27 -13.24
N GLU A 83 21.36 -5.42 -12.76
CA GLU A 83 21.93 -6.73 -13.11
C GLU A 83 21.01 -7.57 -14.01
N ALA A 84 19.68 -7.40 -13.93
CA ALA A 84 18.73 -8.31 -14.59
C ALA A 84 18.76 -8.25 -16.12
N ALA A 85 19.24 -7.15 -16.71
CA ALA A 85 19.48 -7.06 -18.16
C ALA A 85 20.78 -7.76 -18.61
N LEU A 86 21.69 -8.06 -17.68
CA LEU A 86 22.96 -8.75 -17.94
C LEU A 86 22.83 -10.27 -17.80
N GLY A 87 21.84 -10.75 -17.03
CA GLY A 87 21.57 -12.16 -16.82
C GLY A 87 20.52 -12.39 -15.73
N PRO A 88 20.16 -13.65 -15.44
CA PRO A 88 19.25 -13.99 -14.36
C PRO A 88 19.79 -13.54 -12.99
N VAL A 89 18.97 -12.83 -12.23
CA VAL A 89 19.30 -12.35 -10.89
C VAL A 89 18.50 -13.14 -9.85
N PRO A 90 19.16 -13.82 -8.89
CA PRO A 90 18.46 -14.49 -7.80
C PRO A 90 17.69 -13.49 -6.93
N LEU A 91 16.46 -13.85 -6.60
CA LEU A 91 15.56 -13.05 -5.76
C LEU A 91 15.41 -13.66 -4.37
N SER A 92 15.25 -12.81 -3.35
CA SER A 92 14.69 -13.23 -2.08
C SER A 92 13.27 -13.78 -2.29
N ALA A 93 12.83 -14.71 -1.42
CA ALA A 93 11.48 -15.27 -1.53
C ALA A 93 10.39 -14.18 -1.46
N GLU A 94 10.63 -13.12 -0.68
CA GLU A 94 9.72 -11.98 -0.57
C GLU A 94 9.65 -11.18 -1.88
N MET A 95 10.81 -10.85 -2.48
CA MET A 95 10.86 -10.14 -3.75
C MET A 95 10.28 -10.98 -4.89
N PHE A 96 10.58 -12.28 -4.92
CA PHE A 96 10.04 -13.22 -5.90
C PHE A 96 8.50 -13.21 -5.87
N GLY A 97 7.90 -13.40 -4.69
CA GLY A 97 6.44 -13.40 -4.55
C GLY A 97 5.80 -12.05 -4.93
N LEU A 98 6.48 -10.93 -4.67
CA LEU A 98 6.01 -9.61 -5.10
C LEU A 98 6.04 -9.44 -6.62
N VAL A 99 7.14 -9.82 -7.27
CA VAL A 99 7.23 -9.74 -8.74
C VAL A 99 6.21 -10.68 -9.37
N GLU A 100 6.06 -11.89 -8.86
CA GLU A 100 5.05 -12.84 -9.34
C GLU A 100 3.63 -12.27 -9.25
N ARG A 101 3.26 -11.69 -8.09
CA ARG A 101 1.96 -11.05 -7.89
C ARG A 101 1.76 -9.86 -8.82
N ALA A 102 2.79 -9.03 -9.00
CA ALA A 102 2.76 -7.90 -9.92
C ALA A 102 2.49 -8.35 -11.37
N LEU A 103 3.19 -9.39 -11.84
CA LEU A 103 2.96 -9.98 -13.17
C LEU A 103 1.57 -10.61 -13.30
N GLY A 104 0.99 -11.11 -12.21
CA GLY A 104 -0.41 -11.51 -12.14
C GLY A 104 -1.37 -10.34 -12.46
N PHE A 105 -1.18 -9.20 -11.80
CA PHE A 105 -1.98 -7.99 -12.09
C PHE A 105 -1.72 -7.42 -13.48
N SER A 106 -0.49 -7.50 -13.99
CA SER A 106 -0.20 -7.11 -15.36
C SER A 106 -0.93 -7.95 -16.39
N ARG A 107 -1.06 -9.26 -16.14
CA ARG A 107 -1.90 -10.15 -16.97
C ARG A 107 -3.38 -9.81 -16.86
N LEU A 108 -3.89 -9.68 -15.64
CA LEU A 108 -5.31 -9.36 -15.38
C LEU A 108 -5.73 -8.05 -16.06
N SER A 109 -4.87 -7.04 -16.01
CA SER A 109 -5.15 -5.70 -16.52
C SER A 109 -4.73 -5.48 -17.98
N ASN A 110 -4.20 -6.51 -18.65
CA ASN A 110 -3.59 -6.41 -19.97
C ASN A 110 -2.54 -5.28 -20.06
N GLY A 111 -1.70 -5.17 -19.03
CA GLY A 111 -0.61 -4.20 -18.95
C GLY A 111 -1.00 -2.79 -18.47
N ALA A 112 -2.24 -2.54 -18.06
CA ALA A 112 -2.59 -1.24 -17.46
C ALA A 112 -1.89 -1.04 -16.10
N PHE A 113 -1.68 -2.11 -15.35
CA PHE A 113 -0.69 -2.16 -14.27
C PHE A 113 0.56 -2.90 -14.76
N ASP A 114 1.71 -2.23 -14.77
CA ASP A 114 2.97 -2.82 -15.20
C ASP A 114 4.12 -2.19 -14.42
N ILE A 115 4.84 -2.99 -13.62
CA ILE A 115 5.96 -2.51 -12.80
C ILE A 115 7.17 -2.06 -13.65
N SER A 116 7.24 -2.44 -14.93
CA SER A 116 8.27 -1.98 -15.86
C SER A 116 8.04 -0.56 -16.38
N TYR A 117 6.92 0.09 -16.03
CA TYR A 117 6.66 1.51 -16.31
C TYR A 117 7.83 2.41 -15.89
N ALA A 118 8.64 1.97 -14.92
CA ALA A 118 9.82 2.65 -14.40
C ALA A 118 10.81 3.09 -15.49
N ALA A 119 10.89 2.35 -16.62
CA ALA A 119 11.74 2.72 -17.74
C ALA A 119 11.42 4.12 -18.27
N VAL A 120 10.12 4.46 -18.28
CA VAL A 120 9.60 5.79 -18.59
C VAL A 120 9.55 6.67 -17.33
N GLY A 121 9.06 6.12 -16.21
CA GLY A 121 8.84 6.87 -14.97
C GLY A 121 10.09 7.60 -14.47
N ARG A 122 11.28 7.01 -14.62
CA ARG A 122 12.57 7.62 -14.23
C ARG A 122 12.94 8.88 -15.02
N LEU A 123 12.30 9.13 -16.17
CA LEU A 123 12.54 10.32 -16.99
C LEU A 123 11.75 11.54 -16.49
N TYR A 124 10.80 11.34 -15.58
CA TYR A 124 10.03 12.41 -14.96
C TYR A 124 10.67 12.83 -13.64
N ASP A 125 10.75 14.14 -13.41
CA ASP A 125 11.04 14.72 -12.09
C ASP A 125 9.97 15.77 -11.78
N TYR A 126 8.99 15.36 -10.97
CA TYR A 126 7.84 16.21 -10.64
C TYR A 126 8.22 17.43 -9.79
N ARG A 127 9.28 17.35 -8.98
CA ARG A 127 9.74 18.48 -8.16
C ARG A 127 10.43 19.53 -9.02
N ARG A 128 11.22 19.07 -10.00
CA ARG A 128 11.94 19.94 -10.94
C ARG A 128 11.13 20.29 -12.19
N ARG A 129 9.88 19.82 -12.29
CA ARG A 129 8.98 20.00 -13.44
C ARG A 129 9.61 19.50 -14.76
N VAL A 130 10.27 18.35 -14.70
CA VAL A 130 10.90 17.71 -15.86
C VAL A 130 10.00 16.60 -16.38
N ARG A 131 9.79 16.59 -17.70
CA ARG A 131 9.23 15.48 -18.47
C ARG A 131 10.17 15.10 -19.61
N PRO A 132 10.10 13.86 -20.12
CA PRO A 132 10.88 13.46 -21.30
C PRO A 132 10.48 14.25 -22.55
N THR A 133 11.45 14.43 -23.44
CA THR A 133 11.19 14.83 -24.84
C THR A 133 10.50 13.68 -25.59
N GLU A 134 9.85 13.97 -26.72
CA GLU A 134 9.18 12.91 -27.49
C GLU A 134 10.11 11.76 -27.90
N PRO A 135 11.33 12.02 -28.41
CA PRO A 135 12.25 10.94 -28.76
C PRO A 135 12.69 10.10 -27.55
N ALA A 136 12.93 10.76 -26.40
CA ALA A 136 13.32 10.06 -25.17
C ALA A 136 12.17 9.19 -24.62
N LEU A 137 10.93 9.70 -24.70
CA LEU A 137 9.74 8.96 -24.33
C LEU A 137 9.54 7.73 -25.22
N GLN A 138 9.67 7.89 -26.54
CA GLN A 138 9.53 6.79 -27.49
C GLN A 138 10.56 5.69 -27.21
N ALA A 139 11.83 6.04 -27.04
CA ALA A 139 12.88 5.06 -26.73
C ALA A 139 12.63 4.34 -25.40
N ALA A 140 12.19 5.06 -24.35
CA ALA A 140 11.91 4.45 -23.06
C ALA A 140 10.68 3.52 -23.07
N ARG A 141 9.67 3.82 -23.89
CA ARG A 141 8.47 2.95 -24.05
C ARG A 141 8.82 1.59 -24.66
N GLU A 142 9.84 1.50 -25.50
CA GLU A 142 10.32 0.22 -26.04
C GLU A 142 10.92 -0.69 -24.95
N CYS A 143 11.28 -0.11 -23.80
CA CYS A 143 11.76 -0.80 -22.61
C CYS A 143 10.65 -1.07 -21.57
N VAL A 144 9.39 -0.76 -21.87
CA VAL A 144 8.23 -1.09 -21.03
C VAL A 144 7.54 -2.34 -21.60
N GLY A 145 7.21 -3.28 -20.73
CA GLY A 145 6.46 -4.49 -21.07
C GLY A 145 6.73 -5.63 -20.10
N TRP A 146 5.76 -5.92 -19.24
CA TRP A 146 5.79 -7.02 -18.27
C TRP A 146 6.06 -8.38 -18.91
N GLN A 147 5.72 -8.58 -20.19
CA GLN A 147 6.01 -9.80 -20.94
C GLN A 147 7.52 -10.05 -21.14
N HIS A 148 8.34 -9.02 -20.94
CA HIS A 148 9.80 -9.08 -21.03
C HIS A 148 10.49 -9.23 -19.67
N LEU A 149 9.70 -9.37 -18.59
CA LEU A 149 10.17 -9.74 -17.27
C LEU A 149 10.10 -11.27 -17.14
N GLU A 150 11.24 -11.92 -17.30
CA GLU A 150 11.35 -13.38 -17.29
C GLU A 150 11.60 -13.87 -15.88
N LEU A 151 10.53 -14.29 -15.20
CA LEU A 151 10.58 -14.84 -13.86
C LEU A 151 10.72 -16.38 -13.93
N ASP A 152 11.82 -16.93 -13.42
CA ASP A 152 12.02 -18.38 -13.30
C ASP A 152 11.53 -18.86 -11.92
N THR A 153 10.47 -19.66 -11.92
CA THR A 153 9.83 -20.16 -10.69
C THR A 153 10.58 -21.32 -10.03
N ARG A 154 11.53 -21.95 -10.71
CA ARG A 154 12.32 -23.06 -10.15
C ARG A 154 13.56 -22.55 -9.46
N GLU A 155 14.26 -21.62 -10.12
CA GLU A 155 15.51 -21.04 -9.62
C GLU A 155 15.29 -19.74 -8.83
N HIS A 156 14.05 -19.24 -8.76
CA HIS A 156 13.68 -17.96 -8.15
C HIS A 156 14.53 -16.80 -8.66
N THR A 157 14.68 -16.70 -9.98
CA THR A 157 15.47 -15.64 -10.62
C THR A 157 14.61 -14.77 -11.52
N LEU A 158 15.06 -13.54 -11.75
CA LEU A 158 14.45 -12.61 -12.70
C LEU A 158 15.48 -12.14 -13.71
N ARG A 159 15.12 -12.16 -15.00
CA ARG A 159 15.89 -11.58 -16.10
C ARG A 159 15.04 -10.58 -16.88
N PHE A 160 15.67 -9.52 -17.37
CA PHE A 160 15.05 -8.60 -18.32
C PHE A 160 15.43 -9.02 -19.73
N ALA A 161 14.44 -9.29 -20.58
CA ALA A 161 14.67 -9.72 -21.95
C ALA A 161 15.25 -8.63 -22.85
N ARG A 162 15.17 -7.35 -22.41
CA ARG A 162 15.65 -6.20 -23.18
C ARG A 162 16.58 -5.31 -22.36
N PRO A 163 17.67 -4.80 -22.96
CA PRO A 163 18.45 -3.72 -22.36
C PRO A 163 17.57 -2.49 -22.10
N GLY A 164 17.92 -1.72 -21.06
CA GLY A 164 17.25 -0.47 -20.73
C GLY A 164 15.97 -0.60 -19.91
N MET A 165 15.42 -1.82 -19.78
CA MET A 165 14.33 -2.12 -18.85
C MET A 165 14.73 -1.82 -17.40
N CYS A 166 13.75 -1.40 -16.62
CA CYS A 166 13.82 -1.37 -15.17
C CYS A 166 12.43 -1.52 -14.59
N ILE A 167 12.35 -1.99 -13.36
CA ILE A 167 11.11 -2.12 -12.60
C ILE A 167 11.09 -1.15 -11.42
N ASP A 168 9.91 -0.74 -11.01
CA ASP A 168 9.68 0.04 -9.79
C ASP A 168 8.45 -0.53 -9.07
N LEU A 169 8.61 -0.77 -7.77
CA LEU A 169 7.55 -1.31 -6.93
C LEU A 169 6.78 -0.22 -6.19
N GLY A 170 7.23 1.04 -6.25
CA GLY A 170 6.59 2.26 -5.77
C GLY A 170 5.50 2.04 -4.73
N GLY A 171 4.26 2.32 -5.12
CA GLY A 171 3.14 2.14 -4.21
C GLY A 171 2.77 0.67 -3.95
N PHE A 172 3.04 -0.24 -4.87
CA PHE A 172 2.83 -1.67 -4.67
C PHE A 172 3.63 -2.22 -3.45
N ALA A 173 4.86 -1.74 -3.24
CA ALA A 173 5.66 -2.04 -2.05
C ALA A 173 5.06 -1.45 -0.76
N LYS A 174 4.37 -0.31 -0.82
CA LYS A 174 3.66 0.26 0.34
C LYS A 174 2.46 -0.63 0.71
N GLY A 175 1.67 -1.08 -0.26
CA GLY A 175 0.59 -2.05 -0.03
C GLY A 175 1.09 -3.33 0.64
N HIS A 176 2.23 -3.87 0.18
CA HIS A 176 2.89 -5.00 0.83
C HIS A 176 3.33 -4.68 2.27
N ALA A 177 3.93 -3.51 2.49
CA ALA A 177 4.37 -3.11 3.81
C ALA A 177 3.20 -3.01 4.81
N VAL A 178 2.06 -2.48 4.37
CA VAL A 178 0.81 -2.46 5.14
C VAL A 178 0.32 -3.89 5.44
N ASP A 179 0.32 -4.79 4.45
CA ASP A 179 -0.08 -6.20 4.67
C ASP A 179 0.86 -6.94 5.65
N ARG A 180 2.16 -6.67 5.57
CA ARG A 180 3.17 -7.24 6.48
C ARG A 180 2.98 -6.73 7.90
N ALA A 181 2.78 -5.42 8.06
CA ALA A 181 2.53 -4.79 9.35
C ALA A 181 1.25 -5.29 10.00
N THR A 182 0.15 -5.38 9.25
CA THR A 182 -1.12 -5.84 9.81
C THR A 182 -1.10 -7.32 10.18
N ARG A 183 -0.42 -8.16 9.39
CA ARG A 183 -0.14 -9.56 9.79
C ARG A 183 0.65 -9.63 11.09
N LEU A 184 1.67 -8.78 11.24
CA LEU A 184 2.50 -8.69 12.44
C LEU A 184 1.70 -8.28 13.68
N LEU A 185 0.76 -7.34 13.52
CA LEU A 185 -0.16 -6.92 14.58
C LEU A 185 -1.13 -8.04 14.98
N ARG A 186 -1.76 -8.72 14.01
CA ARG A 186 -2.63 -9.86 14.29
C ARG A 186 -1.90 -10.99 15.01
N GLN A 187 -0.66 -11.29 14.61
CA GLN A 187 0.19 -12.29 15.29
C GLN A 187 0.51 -11.92 16.74
N ARG A 188 0.44 -10.63 17.09
CA ARG A 188 0.63 -10.13 18.47
C ARG A 188 -0.69 -10.02 19.24
N GLY A 189 -1.80 -10.52 18.70
CA GLY A 189 -3.11 -10.45 19.34
C GLY A 189 -3.77 -9.08 19.29
N ILE A 190 -3.32 -8.18 18.41
CA ILE A 190 -4.00 -6.90 18.19
C ILE A 190 -5.22 -7.12 17.31
N GLU A 191 -6.39 -6.82 17.86
CA GLU A 191 -7.70 -7.03 17.22
C GLU A 191 -8.27 -5.76 16.57
N HIS A 192 -7.84 -4.57 17.02
CA HIS A 192 -8.34 -3.28 16.53
C HIS A 192 -7.18 -2.37 16.15
N ALA A 193 -6.99 -2.12 14.84
CA ALA A 193 -5.92 -1.24 14.37
C ALA A 193 -6.18 -0.66 12.99
N MET A 194 -5.47 0.41 12.68
CA MET A 194 -5.30 0.98 11.36
C MET A 194 -3.81 1.14 11.09
N VAL A 195 -3.32 0.62 9.96
CA VAL A 195 -1.98 0.89 9.46
C VAL A 195 -2.12 1.61 8.12
N SER A 196 -1.38 2.71 7.92
CA SER A 196 -1.42 3.48 6.68
C SER A 196 -0.04 3.88 6.18
N ALA A 197 0.14 3.89 4.86
CA ALA A 197 1.33 4.28 4.13
C ALA A 197 0.96 5.13 2.90
N GLY A 198 0.91 6.45 3.04
CA GLY A 198 0.78 7.39 1.91
C GLY A 198 -0.42 7.12 0.99
N GLY A 199 -1.62 7.04 1.56
CA GLY A 199 -2.88 6.78 0.85
C GLY A 199 -3.32 5.31 0.85
N ASP A 200 -2.40 4.39 1.14
CA ASP A 200 -2.69 2.97 1.28
C ASP A 200 -2.91 2.67 2.76
N SER A 201 -3.91 1.89 3.10
CA SER A 201 -4.22 1.58 4.49
C SER A 201 -4.90 0.23 4.64
N ARG A 202 -4.88 -0.29 5.86
CA ARG A 202 -5.66 -1.46 6.24
C ARG A 202 -6.19 -1.31 7.65
N VAL A 203 -7.48 -1.58 7.79
CA VAL A 203 -8.16 -1.73 9.07
C VAL A 203 -8.17 -3.19 9.52
N ILE A 204 -8.00 -3.38 10.83
CA ILE A 204 -8.12 -4.65 11.54
C ILE A 204 -9.26 -4.48 12.53
N GLY A 205 -10.24 -5.38 12.45
CA GLY A 205 -11.46 -5.34 13.24
C GLY A 205 -12.21 -4.01 13.09
N ASP A 206 -12.98 -3.68 14.12
CA ASP A 206 -13.70 -2.42 14.24
C ASP A 206 -12.94 -1.44 15.15
N ARG A 207 -13.54 -0.28 15.44
CA ARG A 207 -13.08 0.72 16.40
C ARG A 207 -13.80 0.53 17.76
N ARG A 208 -13.76 -0.71 18.28
CA ARG A 208 -14.37 -1.15 19.55
C ARG A 208 -15.89 -0.94 19.62
N GLY A 209 -16.62 -1.69 18.81
CA GLY A 209 -18.08 -1.68 18.71
C GLY A 209 -18.64 -0.69 17.68
N ARG A 210 -17.78 -0.09 16.86
CA ARG A 210 -18.18 0.82 15.76
C ARG A 210 -17.21 0.66 14.59
N PRO A 211 -17.66 0.69 13.34
CA PRO A 211 -16.78 0.60 12.19
C PRO A 211 -15.79 1.79 12.14
N TRP A 212 -14.70 1.61 11.41
CA TRP A 212 -13.80 2.70 11.09
C TRP A 212 -14.44 3.62 10.06
N SER A 213 -14.60 4.90 10.36
CA SER A 213 -15.07 5.89 9.39
C SER A 213 -13.90 6.40 8.54
N VAL A 214 -13.81 5.92 7.30
CA VAL A 214 -12.74 6.32 6.37
C VAL A 214 -13.30 7.29 5.34
N ALA A 215 -12.75 8.50 5.32
CA ALA A 215 -13.14 9.55 4.39
C ALA A 215 -12.33 9.46 3.09
N ILE A 216 -13.03 9.51 1.96
CA ILE A 216 -12.44 9.64 0.63
C ILE A 216 -12.40 11.13 0.29
N ARG A 217 -11.20 11.67 0.13
CA ARG A 217 -10.94 13.09 -0.16
C ARG A 217 -11.48 13.47 -1.54
N ASP A 218 -12.06 14.67 -1.64
CA ASP A 218 -12.34 15.28 -2.94
C ASP A 218 -11.02 15.72 -3.62
N PRO A 219 -10.76 15.26 -4.87
CA PRO A 219 -9.49 15.49 -5.55
C PRO A 219 -9.29 16.95 -6.01
N ARG A 220 -10.31 17.80 -5.92
CA ARG A 220 -10.30 19.20 -6.38
C ARG A 220 -10.70 20.19 -5.31
N ARG A 221 -11.45 19.77 -4.30
CA ARG A 221 -11.93 20.63 -3.19
C ARG A 221 -11.18 20.29 -1.90
N ALA A 222 -10.14 21.07 -1.62
CA ALA A 222 -9.29 20.85 -0.45
C ALA A 222 -10.11 20.89 0.85
N GLY A 223 -9.97 19.84 1.67
CA GLY A 223 -10.68 19.69 2.94
C GLY A 223 -12.08 19.07 2.82
N GLU A 224 -12.55 18.81 1.60
CA GLU A 224 -13.84 18.16 1.36
C GLU A 224 -13.67 16.66 1.08
N THR A 225 -14.77 15.93 1.19
CA THR A 225 -14.84 14.47 1.03
C THR A 225 -15.94 14.11 0.06
N VAL A 226 -15.67 13.20 -0.88
CA VAL A 226 -16.69 12.68 -1.81
C VAL A 226 -17.52 11.57 -1.18
N ALA A 227 -16.96 10.83 -0.22
CA ALA A 227 -17.65 9.79 0.51
C ALA A 227 -17.01 9.55 1.89
N VAL A 228 -17.79 9.00 2.82
CA VAL A 228 -17.29 8.43 4.08
C VAL A 228 -17.81 7.01 4.20
N LEU A 229 -16.91 6.05 4.31
CA LEU A 229 -17.26 4.63 4.34
C LEU A 229 -17.07 4.06 5.75
N PRO A 230 -18.05 3.32 6.29
CA PRO A 230 -17.89 2.51 7.48
C PRO A 230 -17.19 1.19 7.11
N LEU A 231 -15.98 0.97 7.61
CA LEU A 231 -15.13 -0.13 7.17
C LEU A 231 -14.59 -0.96 8.34
N GLU A 232 -14.46 -2.27 8.09
CA GLU A 232 -13.92 -3.27 9.01
C GLU A 232 -13.12 -4.30 8.20
N ASP A 233 -11.97 -4.74 8.72
CA ASP A 233 -11.14 -5.82 8.15
C ASP A 233 -10.78 -5.74 6.65
N VAL A 234 -10.69 -4.52 6.10
CA VAL A 234 -10.45 -4.24 4.68
C VAL A 234 -9.17 -3.44 4.43
N SER A 235 -8.54 -3.65 3.28
CA SER A 235 -7.47 -2.81 2.75
C SER A 235 -8.02 -1.77 1.78
N ILE A 236 -7.45 -0.56 1.81
CA ILE A 236 -7.93 0.62 1.08
C ILE A 236 -6.72 1.27 0.43
N SER A 237 -6.76 1.50 -0.88
CA SER A 237 -5.70 2.26 -1.56
C SER A 237 -6.31 3.30 -2.49
N THR A 238 -5.76 4.51 -2.47
CA THR A 238 -6.22 5.62 -3.32
C THR A 238 -5.12 6.11 -4.25
N SER A 239 -5.35 5.97 -5.55
CA SER A 239 -4.51 6.55 -6.60
C SER A 239 -5.14 7.86 -7.08
N GLY A 240 -4.37 8.96 -7.08
CA GLY A 240 -4.86 10.28 -7.46
C GLY A 240 -3.83 11.12 -8.24
N ASP A 241 -4.31 11.95 -9.16
CA ASP A 241 -3.46 12.84 -9.96
C ASP A 241 -2.92 14.08 -9.21
N TYR A 242 -3.31 14.24 -7.94
CA TYR A 242 -2.99 15.38 -7.10
C TYR A 242 -1.87 15.11 -6.08
N GLU A 243 -1.39 13.87 -5.95
CA GLU A 243 -0.36 13.54 -4.94
C GLU A 243 1.03 14.02 -5.34
N ARG A 244 1.42 13.78 -6.59
CA ARG A 244 2.71 14.22 -7.16
C ARG A 244 2.50 14.59 -8.62
N TYR A 245 2.61 15.88 -8.92
CA TYR A 245 2.38 16.43 -10.25
C TYR A 245 3.04 17.80 -10.43
N PHE A 246 3.06 18.26 -11.67
CA PHE A 246 3.23 19.67 -12.03
C PHE A 246 2.31 20.04 -13.19
N GLU A 247 2.14 21.33 -13.43
CA GLU A 247 1.37 21.85 -14.56
C GLU A 247 2.28 22.57 -15.55
N GLU A 248 2.09 22.29 -16.84
CA GLU A 248 2.79 22.94 -17.94
C GLU A 248 1.80 23.16 -19.09
N ALA A 249 1.74 24.38 -19.62
CA ALA A 249 0.84 24.75 -20.73
C ALA A 249 -0.64 24.37 -20.52
N GLY A 250 -1.13 24.43 -19.26
CA GLY A 250 -2.51 24.06 -18.91
C GLY A 250 -2.74 22.55 -18.79
N GLU A 251 -1.69 21.74 -18.91
CA GLU A 251 -1.75 20.29 -18.77
C GLU A 251 -1.11 19.82 -17.46
N ARG A 252 -1.77 18.88 -16.78
CA ARG A 252 -1.26 18.25 -15.56
C ARG A 252 -0.44 17.02 -15.91
N HIS A 253 0.80 16.98 -15.43
CA HIS A 253 1.70 15.83 -15.52
C HIS A 253 1.88 15.24 -14.12
N HIS A 254 1.38 14.03 -13.89
CA HIS A 254 1.39 13.37 -12.60
C HIS A 254 2.08 12.00 -12.63
N HIS A 255 2.42 11.50 -11.45
CA HIS A 255 3.24 10.31 -11.24
C HIS A 255 2.64 8.96 -11.63
N LEU A 256 1.31 8.86 -11.76
CA LEU A 256 0.67 7.70 -12.37
C LEU A 256 0.93 7.75 -13.88
N ILE A 257 1.58 6.73 -14.41
CA ILE A 257 1.95 6.61 -15.83
C ILE A 257 1.17 5.45 -16.43
N ASP A 258 0.50 5.71 -17.54
CA ASP A 258 -0.04 4.65 -18.40
C ASP A 258 1.14 3.97 -19.11
N PRO A 259 1.39 2.67 -18.87
CA PRO A 259 2.51 1.96 -19.48
C PRO A 259 2.48 1.95 -21.02
N ALA A 260 1.30 2.00 -21.63
CA ALA A 260 1.17 1.97 -23.08
C ALA A 260 1.63 3.29 -23.73
N SER A 261 1.21 4.43 -23.18
CA SER A 261 1.55 5.75 -23.71
C SER A 261 2.82 6.36 -23.11
N GLY A 262 3.23 5.91 -21.92
CA GLY A 262 4.30 6.51 -21.12
C GLY A 262 3.94 7.90 -20.55
N ARG A 263 2.65 8.25 -20.54
CA ARG A 263 2.14 9.56 -20.11
C ARG A 263 1.17 9.40 -18.95
N SER A 264 0.90 10.52 -18.28
CA SER A 264 -0.14 10.63 -17.26
C SER A 264 -1.54 10.49 -17.90
N PRO A 265 -2.34 9.45 -17.59
CA PRO A 265 -3.71 9.33 -18.06
C PRO A 265 -4.59 10.45 -17.50
N ARG A 266 -5.59 10.91 -18.25
CA ARG A 266 -6.41 12.09 -17.89
C ARG A 266 -7.87 11.80 -17.62
N GLY A 267 -8.30 10.54 -17.73
CA GLY A 267 -9.72 10.18 -17.65
C GLY A 267 -10.31 10.21 -16.23
N VAL A 268 -9.46 10.26 -15.20
CA VAL A 268 -9.85 10.08 -13.80
C VAL A 268 -9.02 11.02 -12.92
N HIS A 269 -9.64 11.56 -11.87
CA HIS A 269 -8.96 12.36 -10.85
C HIS A 269 -8.50 11.51 -9.66
N SER A 270 -9.35 10.58 -9.20
CA SER A 270 -9.02 9.62 -8.14
C SER A 270 -9.71 8.28 -8.32
N VAL A 271 -9.04 7.23 -7.89
CA VAL A 271 -9.60 5.89 -7.70
C VAL A 271 -9.27 5.43 -6.29
N THR A 272 -10.29 5.06 -5.53
CA THR A 272 -10.15 4.33 -4.27
C THR A 272 -10.63 2.89 -4.47
N ILE A 273 -9.80 1.92 -4.10
CA ILE A 273 -10.16 0.50 -4.11
C ILE A 273 -10.20 -0.03 -2.67
N LEU A 274 -11.24 -0.82 -2.38
CA LEU A 274 -11.36 -1.67 -1.21
C LEU A 274 -11.08 -3.12 -1.62
N ALA A 275 -10.24 -3.82 -0.88
CA ALA A 275 -9.91 -5.22 -1.18
C ALA A 275 -9.53 -6.01 0.09
N PRO A 276 -9.45 -7.35 0.00
CA PRO A 276 -9.05 -8.20 1.12
C PRO A 276 -7.57 -8.04 1.52
N ASP A 277 -6.72 -7.49 0.64
CA ASP A 277 -5.30 -7.22 0.88
C ASP A 277 -4.78 -5.94 0.18
N GLY A 278 -3.72 -5.39 0.75
CA GLY A 278 -3.09 -4.13 0.36
C GLY A 278 -2.53 -4.19 -1.04
N LEU A 279 -1.81 -5.27 -1.38
CA LEU A 279 -1.28 -5.49 -2.73
C LEU A 279 -2.38 -5.42 -3.81
N THR A 280 -3.51 -6.05 -3.55
CA THR A 280 -4.64 -6.09 -4.47
C THR A 280 -5.29 -4.72 -4.59
N SER A 281 -5.60 -4.05 -3.46
CA SER A 281 -6.16 -2.70 -3.50
C SER A 281 -5.27 -1.73 -4.28
N GLU A 282 -3.95 -1.84 -4.12
CA GLU A 282 -3.00 -0.88 -4.68
C GLU A 282 -2.65 -1.14 -6.15
N ALA A 283 -2.66 -2.40 -6.59
CA ALA A 283 -2.53 -2.71 -8.01
C ALA A 283 -3.80 -2.33 -8.79
N LEU A 284 -4.97 -2.62 -8.22
CA LEU A 284 -6.25 -2.30 -8.85
C LEU A 284 -6.52 -0.80 -8.86
N SER A 285 -6.10 -0.03 -7.85
CA SER A 285 -6.27 1.43 -7.84
C SER A 285 -5.60 2.06 -9.06
N LYS A 286 -4.37 1.65 -9.37
CA LYS A 286 -3.64 2.09 -10.57
C LYS A 286 -4.22 1.52 -11.86
N THR A 287 -4.62 0.25 -11.85
CA THR A 287 -5.25 -0.41 -13.01
C THR A 287 -6.48 0.36 -13.47
N VAL A 288 -7.42 0.61 -12.57
CA VAL A 288 -8.65 1.36 -12.85
C VAL A 288 -8.34 2.80 -13.23
N PHE A 289 -7.33 3.42 -12.60
CA PHE A 289 -6.90 4.77 -12.95
C PHE A 289 -6.44 4.88 -14.41
N VAL A 290 -5.66 3.90 -14.88
CA VAL A 290 -5.17 3.84 -16.27
C VAL A 290 -6.28 3.45 -17.24
N LEU A 291 -7.14 2.49 -16.88
CA LEU A 291 -8.25 2.04 -17.74
C LEU A 291 -9.37 3.08 -17.88
N GLY A 292 -9.52 3.99 -16.91
CA GLY A 292 -10.63 4.92 -16.83
C GLY A 292 -11.86 4.32 -16.12
N ALA A 293 -12.84 5.18 -15.82
CA ALA A 293 -14.01 4.81 -15.01
C ALA A 293 -14.80 3.62 -15.58
N GLU A 294 -15.19 3.68 -16.86
CA GLU A 294 -16.04 2.64 -17.48
C GLU A 294 -15.35 1.27 -17.53
N ARG A 295 -14.19 1.18 -18.18
CA ARG A 295 -13.45 -0.09 -18.33
C ARG A 295 -12.89 -0.59 -17.00
N GLY A 296 -12.49 0.32 -16.13
CA GLY A 296 -11.97 -0.01 -14.81
C GLY A 296 -13.06 -0.58 -13.89
N LEU A 297 -14.24 0.04 -13.83
CA LEU A 297 -15.37 -0.51 -13.08
C LEU A 297 -15.86 -1.83 -13.67
N ALA A 298 -15.94 -1.94 -15.00
CA ALA A 298 -16.29 -3.21 -15.65
C ALA A 298 -15.34 -4.36 -15.25
N LEU A 299 -14.03 -4.08 -15.07
CA LEU A 299 -13.09 -5.06 -14.53
C LEU A 299 -13.38 -5.37 -13.06
N VAL A 300 -13.62 -4.35 -12.22
CA VAL A 300 -13.94 -4.54 -10.79
C VAL A 300 -15.16 -5.45 -10.61
N GLU A 301 -16.21 -5.27 -11.42
CA GLU A 301 -17.41 -6.12 -11.36
C GLU A 301 -17.15 -7.62 -11.69
N THR A 302 -16.00 -7.96 -12.27
CA THR A 302 -15.61 -9.36 -12.50
C THR A 302 -14.87 -9.99 -11.31
N LEU A 303 -14.52 -9.20 -10.30
CA LEU A 303 -13.68 -9.61 -9.17
C LEU A 303 -14.52 -9.74 -7.90
N THR A 304 -14.26 -10.79 -7.13
CA THR A 304 -14.92 -11.02 -5.84
C THR A 304 -14.26 -10.18 -4.73
N ASP A 305 -15.07 -9.64 -3.82
CA ASP A 305 -14.65 -8.87 -2.65
C ASP A 305 -13.83 -7.62 -2.99
N ILE A 306 -14.01 -7.05 -4.18
CA ILE A 306 -13.39 -5.80 -4.61
C ILE A 306 -14.46 -4.74 -4.80
N ASP A 307 -14.25 -3.58 -4.19
CA ASP A 307 -15.10 -2.41 -4.38
C ASP A 307 -14.28 -1.20 -4.81
N ALA A 308 -14.93 -0.28 -5.52
CA ALA A 308 -14.27 0.88 -6.10
C ALA A 308 -15.12 2.15 -5.98
N VAL A 309 -14.45 3.26 -5.69
CA VAL A 309 -14.96 4.62 -5.86
C VAL A 309 -14.06 5.35 -6.85
N VAL A 310 -14.63 5.85 -7.94
CA VAL A 310 -13.91 6.56 -9.01
C VAL A 310 -14.48 7.95 -9.14
N VAL A 311 -13.63 8.98 -9.12
CA VAL A 311 -14.01 10.35 -9.44
C VAL A 311 -13.41 10.66 -10.81
N ASP A 312 -14.25 10.77 -11.83
CA ASP A 312 -13.80 10.97 -13.21
C ASP A 312 -13.26 12.40 -13.46
N ALA A 313 -12.80 12.64 -14.68
CA ALA A 313 -12.28 13.94 -15.08
C ALA A 313 -13.30 15.09 -15.08
N ALA A 314 -14.61 14.79 -15.07
CA ALA A 314 -15.68 15.77 -14.94
C ALA A 314 -16.08 16.01 -13.47
N GLY A 315 -15.46 15.29 -12.52
CA GLY A 315 -15.79 15.33 -11.10
C GLY A 315 -17.01 14.47 -10.73
N ALA A 316 -17.52 13.65 -11.65
CA ALA A 316 -18.61 12.73 -11.34
C ALA A 316 -18.07 11.52 -10.57
N MET A 317 -18.77 11.14 -9.51
CA MET A 317 -18.46 9.95 -8.72
C MET A 317 -19.18 8.73 -9.28
N HIS A 318 -18.42 7.66 -9.49
CA HIS A 318 -18.88 6.35 -9.92
C HIS A 318 -18.45 5.31 -8.88
N VAL A 319 -19.28 4.31 -8.65
CA VAL A 319 -19.02 3.27 -7.63
C VAL A 319 -19.32 1.89 -8.18
N SER A 320 -18.63 0.88 -7.66
CA SER A 320 -18.97 -0.53 -7.90
C SER A 320 -20.33 -0.90 -7.31
N SER A 321 -20.91 -1.97 -7.83
CA SER A 321 -22.20 -2.48 -7.37
C SER A 321 -22.18 -2.94 -5.91
N GLY A 322 -21.05 -3.46 -5.40
CA GLY A 322 -20.92 -3.89 -4.00
C GLY A 322 -21.16 -2.76 -3.00
N LEU A 323 -20.67 -1.55 -3.30
CA LEU A 323 -20.92 -0.37 -2.47
C LEU A 323 -22.38 0.11 -2.50
N LEU A 324 -23.08 -0.08 -3.62
CA LEU A 324 -24.49 0.34 -3.74
C LEU A 324 -25.42 -0.52 -2.88
N HIS A 325 -25.10 -1.81 -2.70
CA HIS A 325 -25.91 -2.72 -1.89
C HIS A 325 -25.66 -2.57 -0.38
N GLY A 326 -24.59 -1.87 0.03
CA GLY A 326 -24.29 -1.52 1.43
C GLY A 326 -24.83 -0.16 1.88
N VAL A 327 -25.24 0.71 0.94
CA VAL A 327 -25.89 1.98 1.27
C VAL A 327 -27.37 1.71 1.54
N GLN A 328 -27.72 1.47 2.81
CA GLN A 328 -29.07 1.84 3.25
C GLN A 328 -29.20 3.35 3.00
N THR A 329 -29.96 3.68 1.96
CA THR A 329 -30.36 5.04 1.65
C THR A 329 -30.90 5.68 2.94
N ALA A 330 -30.17 6.63 3.50
CA ALA A 330 -30.76 7.61 4.38
C ALA A 330 -31.76 8.39 3.52
N ALA A 331 -33.01 7.94 3.52
CA ALA A 331 -34.14 8.67 2.97
C ALA A 331 -34.36 9.94 3.82
N PRO A 332 -34.84 11.03 3.21
CA PRO A 332 -34.77 12.40 3.73
C PRO A 332 -35.47 12.66 5.06
#